data_AF-A0A8J3GSH8-F1
#
_entry.id   AF-A0A8J3GSH8-F1
#
_cell.length_a   1.000
_cell.length_b   1.000
_cell.length_c   1.000
_cell.angle_alpha   90.00
_cell.angle_beta   90.00
_cell.angle_gamma   90.00
#
_symmetry.space_group_name_H-M   'P 1'
#
loop_
_entity.id
_entity.type
_entity.pdbx_description
1 polymer ?
#
loop_
_entity_poly.entity_id
_entity_poly.type
_entity_poly.pdbx_seq_one_letter_code
_entity_poly.pdbx_strand_id
1 'polypeptide(L)'
;MTSHGSGRFDAPGWRFAGAIVSWAMFAFFFLGLYQAAAVVIGLGGYCASGGPYVIETECPEAVIVFAPIGIFGMFAAAGVALFFARGFGVSLVAWAWPILFVGLGIQFILGAVGGVGIISNIVVGVMFIVMGLVPVWFVISSKALTPTLVGSVNVVGARFAYEGKARRYFGLTPTEAEEVTAPTPTDWAIALGLWVLSVALGSWLSVTAFNALATSA
;
A
#
# COMPACT_ATOMS: atom_id res chain seq x y z
N MET A 1 -8.28 2.67 37.57
CA MET A 1 -9.36 3.02 36.63
C MET A 1 -9.00 4.34 35.96
N THR A 2 -8.23 4.28 34.88
CA THR A 2 -7.98 5.44 34.03
C THR A 2 -9.09 5.46 33.00
N SER A 3 -9.97 6.45 33.06
CA SER A 3 -10.91 6.72 31.97
C SER A 3 -10.08 6.95 30.71
N HIS A 4 -10.18 6.05 29.74
CA HIS A 4 -9.74 6.35 28.38
C HIS A 4 -10.67 7.46 27.88
N GLY A 5 -10.21 8.71 28.02
CA GLY A 5 -10.85 9.85 27.41
C GLY A 5 -11.00 9.54 25.93
N SER A 6 -12.24 9.47 25.46
CA SER A 6 -12.57 9.34 24.04
C SER A 6 -11.93 10.54 23.32
N GLY A 7 -10.82 10.29 22.64
CA GLY A 7 -10.21 11.31 21.82
C GLY A 7 -11.21 11.70 20.74
N ARG A 8 -11.20 12.97 20.32
CA ARG A 8 -12.03 13.47 19.20
C ARG A 8 -11.91 12.61 17.92
N PHE A 9 -10.86 11.80 17.82
CA PHE A 9 -10.55 10.92 16.69
C PHE A 9 -10.97 9.46 16.89
N ASP A 10 -11.69 9.12 17.97
CA ASP A 10 -12.19 7.76 18.20
C ASP A 10 -13.56 7.49 17.56
N ALA A 11 -14.17 8.51 16.97
CA ALA A 11 -15.45 8.36 16.29
C ALA A 11 -15.35 7.38 15.10
N PRO A 12 -16.34 6.49 14.89
CA PRO A 12 -16.41 5.56 13.75
C PRO A 12 -16.11 6.19 12.39
N GLY A 13 -16.63 7.40 12.17
CA GLY A 13 -16.45 8.12 10.90
C GLY A 13 -14.98 8.41 10.56
N TRP A 14 -14.13 8.68 11.56
CA TRP A 14 -12.72 8.96 11.31
C TRP A 14 -11.93 7.73 10.87
N ARG A 15 -12.29 6.55 11.39
CA ARG A 15 -11.67 5.28 10.99
C ARG A 15 -12.02 4.93 9.56
N PHE A 16 -13.29 5.13 9.20
CA PHE A 16 -13.79 4.91 7.84
C PHE A 16 -13.10 5.85 6.83
N ALA A 17 -13.08 7.15 7.13
CA ALA A 17 -12.39 8.13 6.30
C ALA A 17 -10.89 7.86 6.21
N GLY A 18 -10.24 7.49 7.32
CA GLY A 18 -8.83 7.12 7.37
C GLY A 18 -8.52 5.91 6.47
N ALA A 19 -9.36 4.87 6.49
CA ALA A 19 -9.19 3.71 5.63
C ALA A 19 -9.32 4.07 4.14
N ILE A 20 -10.31 4.89 3.77
CA ILE A 20 -10.50 5.33 2.37
C ILE A 20 -9.31 6.16 1.91
N VAL A 21 -8.99 7.22 2.66
CA VAL A 21 -7.95 8.18 2.28
C VAL A 21 -6.59 7.48 2.20
N SER A 22 -6.26 6.63 3.17
CA SER A 22 -4.97 5.91 3.13
C SER A 22 -4.85 4.97 1.94
N TRP A 23 -5.87 4.16 1.63
CA TRP A 23 -5.82 3.25 0.48
C TRP A 23 -5.83 3.98 -0.86
N ALA A 24 -6.67 5.02 -1.00
CA ALA A 24 -6.71 5.82 -2.22
C ALA A 24 -5.37 6.54 -2.45
N MET A 25 -4.78 7.11 -1.39
CA MET A 25 -3.50 7.79 -1.47
C MET A 25 -2.35 6.82 -1.76
N PHE A 26 -2.33 5.67 -1.11
CA PHE A 26 -1.33 4.63 -1.40
C PHE A 26 -1.43 4.14 -2.84
N ALA A 27 -2.63 3.81 -3.32
CA ALA A 27 -2.85 3.37 -4.70
C ALA A 27 -2.44 4.45 -5.71
N PHE A 28 -2.75 5.71 -5.42
CA PHE A 28 -2.34 6.84 -6.24
C PHE A 28 -0.80 6.91 -6.38
N PHE A 29 -0.09 6.93 -5.26
CA PHE A 29 1.37 7.07 -5.27
C PHE A 29 2.09 5.82 -5.77
N PHE A 30 1.61 4.64 -5.41
CA PHE A 30 2.15 3.37 -5.87
C PHE A 30 2.01 3.24 -7.39
N LEU A 31 0.82 3.51 -7.95
CA LEU A 31 0.61 3.38 -9.39
C LEU A 31 1.36 4.46 -10.18
N GLY A 32 1.51 5.66 -9.63
CA GLY A 32 2.35 6.70 -10.21
C GLY A 32 3.82 6.25 -10.30
N LEU A 33 4.35 5.68 -9.21
CA LEU A 33 5.69 5.11 -9.18
C LEU A 33 5.84 3.90 -10.13
N TYR A 34 4.82 3.04 -10.21
CA TYR A 34 4.76 1.89 -11.10
C TYR A 34 4.82 2.29 -12.57
N GLN A 35 4.13 3.37 -12.95
CA GLN A 35 4.19 3.96 -14.29
C GLN A 35 5.55 4.61 -14.56
N ALA A 36 6.10 5.35 -13.59
CA ALA A 36 7.44 5.92 -13.70
C ALA A 36 8.52 4.84 -13.92
N ALA A 37 8.43 3.72 -13.19
CA ALA A 37 9.33 2.58 -13.37
C ALA A 37 9.21 1.98 -14.78
N ALA A 38 7.99 1.85 -15.32
CA ALA A 38 7.77 1.36 -16.67
C ALA A 38 8.46 2.25 -17.73
N VAL A 39 8.35 3.56 -17.57
CA VAL A 39 9.00 4.54 -18.48
C VAL A 39 10.52 4.42 -18.39
N VAL A 40 11.09 4.40 -17.19
CA VAL A 40 12.56 4.30 -16.99
C VAL A 40 13.10 2.99 -17.57
N ILE A 41 12.39 1.87 -17.35
CA ILE A 41 12.74 0.59 -17.97
C ILE A 41 12.71 0.70 -19.49
N GLY A 42 11.67 1.32 -20.07
CA GLY A 42 11.55 1.54 -21.51
C GLY A 42 12.66 2.41 -22.11
N LEU A 43 13.24 3.33 -21.33
CA LEU A 43 14.37 4.18 -21.73
C LEU A 43 15.74 3.49 -21.62
N GLY A 44 15.80 2.23 -21.17
CA GLY A 44 17.05 1.50 -20.98
C GLY A 44 17.54 1.44 -19.54
N GLY A 45 16.70 1.81 -18.57
CA GLY A 45 16.92 1.61 -17.13
C GLY A 45 17.50 2.81 -16.38
N TYR A 46 17.85 3.90 -17.06
CA TYR A 46 18.31 5.13 -16.44
C TYR A 46 17.91 6.35 -17.26
N CYS A 47 17.60 7.44 -16.56
CA CYS A 47 17.48 8.78 -17.12
C CYS A 47 17.86 9.75 -15.99
N ALA A 48 18.24 10.98 -16.33
CA ALA A 48 18.53 12.03 -15.35
C ALA A 48 17.95 13.37 -15.82
N SER A 49 17.90 14.35 -14.92
CA SER A 49 17.54 15.73 -15.24
C SER A 49 18.21 16.71 -14.27
N GLY A 50 18.57 17.91 -14.75
CA GLY A 50 18.94 19.05 -13.91
C GLY A 50 20.30 18.98 -13.20
N GLY A 51 21.27 18.22 -13.72
CA GLY A 51 22.62 18.09 -13.14
C GLY A 51 23.71 18.89 -13.87
N PRO A 52 24.89 19.09 -13.25
CA PRO A 52 26.06 19.71 -13.90
C PRO A 52 26.80 18.76 -14.85
N TYR A 53 26.35 17.50 -14.96
CA TYR A 53 26.91 16.48 -15.83
C TYR A 53 26.16 16.41 -17.16
N VAL A 54 26.83 15.94 -18.21
CA VAL A 54 26.20 15.70 -19.51
C VAL A 54 25.20 14.55 -19.35
N ILE A 55 23.94 14.83 -19.63
CA ILE A 55 22.83 13.88 -19.53
C ILE A 55 22.71 13.14 -20.86
N GLU A 56 22.96 11.82 -20.85
CA GLU A 56 22.81 10.97 -22.04
C GLU A 56 21.33 10.78 -22.41
N THR A 57 20.45 10.64 -21.41
CA THR A 57 19.01 10.45 -21.59
C THR A 57 18.24 11.31 -20.58
N GLU A 58 17.51 12.30 -21.08
CA GLU A 58 16.65 13.18 -20.27
C GLU A 58 15.40 12.41 -19.79
N CYS A 59 15.04 12.59 -18.52
CA CYS A 59 13.81 12.02 -17.97
C CYS A 59 12.58 12.83 -18.41
N PRO A 60 11.47 12.18 -18.80
CA PRO A 60 10.18 12.85 -18.92
C PRO A 60 9.75 13.48 -17.60
N GLU A 61 9.06 14.63 -17.67
CA GLU A 61 8.61 15.39 -16.49
C GLU A 61 7.80 14.51 -15.51
N ALA A 62 6.92 13.65 -16.04
CA ALA A 62 6.14 12.72 -15.23
C ALA A 62 7.02 11.80 -14.35
N VAL A 63 8.18 11.33 -14.84
CA VAL A 63 9.09 10.49 -14.06
C VAL A 63 9.76 11.30 -12.95
N ILE A 64 10.21 12.51 -13.27
CA ILE A 64 10.86 13.43 -12.31
C ILE A 64 9.94 13.74 -11.14
N VAL A 65 8.64 13.91 -11.42
CA VAL A 65 7.64 14.20 -10.39
C VAL A 65 7.22 12.93 -9.64
N PHE A 66 6.77 11.88 -10.35
CA PHE A 66 6.14 10.72 -9.71
C PHE A 66 7.11 9.80 -8.98
N ALA A 67 8.38 9.70 -9.41
CA ALA A 67 9.34 8.84 -8.72
C ALA A 67 9.58 9.26 -7.26
N PRO A 68 9.95 10.52 -6.94
CA PRO A 68 10.15 10.93 -5.55
C PRO A 68 8.84 11.01 -4.76
N ILE A 69 7.79 11.63 -5.31
CA ILE A 69 6.53 11.79 -4.56
C ILE A 69 5.85 10.45 -4.33
N GLY A 70 6.03 9.47 -5.22
CA GLY A 70 5.50 8.12 -5.07
C GLY A 70 6.03 7.47 -3.80
N ILE A 71 7.34 7.53 -3.58
CA ILE A 71 7.99 6.94 -2.40
C ILE A 71 7.50 7.62 -1.12
N PHE A 72 7.62 8.94 -1.02
CA PHE A 72 7.24 9.67 0.20
C PHE A 72 5.72 9.65 0.43
N GLY A 73 4.94 9.68 -0.64
CA GLY A 73 3.48 9.63 -0.59
C GLY A 73 2.96 8.29 -0.07
N MET A 74 3.60 7.17 -0.42
CA MET A 74 3.26 5.87 0.16
C MET A 74 3.56 5.79 1.66
N PHE A 75 4.68 6.38 2.12
CA PHE A 75 4.97 6.47 3.56
C PHE A 75 3.96 7.36 4.29
N ALA A 76 3.56 8.48 3.69
CA ALA A 76 2.50 9.32 4.22
C ALA A 76 1.18 8.53 4.32
N ALA A 77 0.86 7.68 3.33
CA ALA A 77 -0.35 6.85 3.33
C ALA A 77 -0.34 5.81 4.45
N ALA A 78 0.81 5.18 4.70
CA ALA A 78 1.00 4.30 5.85
C ALA A 78 0.81 5.06 7.18
N GLY A 79 1.33 6.29 7.28
CA GLY A 79 1.09 7.17 8.42
C GLY A 79 -0.40 7.45 8.63
N VAL A 80 -1.12 7.86 7.59
CA VAL A 80 -2.57 8.11 7.65
C VAL A 80 -3.33 6.85 8.11
N ALA A 81 -2.97 5.67 7.59
CA ALA A 81 -3.58 4.41 8.02
C ALA A 81 -3.35 4.15 9.52
N LEU A 82 -2.12 4.32 10.00
CA LEU A 82 -1.77 4.10 11.41
C LEU A 82 -2.51 5.06 12.34
N PHE A 83 -2.60 6.33 11.98
CA PHE A 83 -3.20 7.37 12.85
C PHE A 83 -4.73 7.39 12.82
N PHE A 84 -5.34 7.25 11.63
CA PHE A 84 -6.78 7.44 11.43
C PHE A 84 -7.54 6.11 11.29
N ALA A 85 -7.06 5.15 10.49
CA ALA A 85 -7.79 3.90 10.27
C ALA A 85 -7.79 3.00 11.51
N ARG A 86 -6.73 3.05 12.34
CA ARG A 86 -6.63 2.38 13.67
C ARG A 86 -7.08 0.91 13.65
N GLY A 87 -6.73 0.19 12.59
CA GLY A 87 -7.06 -1.22 12.42
C GLY A 87 -8.47 -1.49 11.90
N PHE A 88 -9.20 -0.53 11.35
CA PHE A 88 -10.44 -0.79 10.61
C PHE A 88 -10.14 -1.13 9.14
N GLY A 89 -10.79 -2.18 8.61
CA GLY A 89 -10.71 -2.59 7.21
C GLY A 89 -9.41 -3.31 6.84
N VAL A 90 -9.16 -3.47 5.54
CA VAL A 90 -7.94 -4.11 5.01
C VAL A 90 -6.72 -3.31 5.49
N SER A 91 -5.80 -3.99 6.19
CA SER A 91 -4.65 -3.35 6.82
C SER A 91 -3.63 -2.91 5.77
N LEU A 92 -3.61 -1.59 5.48
CA LEU A 92 -2.64 -1.01 4.55
C LEU A 92 -1.20 -1.36 4.94
N VAL A 93 -0.87 -1.28 6.23
CA VAL A 93 0.51 -1.49 6.72
C VAL A 93 0.97 -2.93 6.49
N ALA A 94 0.06 -3.91 6.62
CA ALA A 94 0.39 -5.31 6.37
C ALA A 94 0.63 -5.60 4.88
N TRP A 95 -0.08 -4.90 3.99
CA TRP A 95 -0.09 -5.16 2.55
C TRP A 95 0.78 -4.21 1.73
N ALA A 96 1.15 -3.04 2.25
CA ALA A 96 1.91 -2.03 1.54
C ALA A 96 3.26 -2.57 1.05
N TRP A 97 3.98 -3.29 1.90
CA TRP A 97 5.28 -3.87 1.57
C TRP A 97 5.17 -4.96 0.48
N PRO A 98 4.32 -6.00 0.62
CA PRO A 98 4.10 -6.96 -0.45
C PRO A 98 3.70 -6.31 -1.78
N ILE A 99 2.75 -5.36 -1.76
CA ILE A 99 2.27 -4.70 -2.99
C ILE A 99 3.40 -3.93 -3.66
N LEU A 100 4.18 -3.16 -2.89
CA LEU A 100 5.28 -2.37 -3.41
C LEU A 100 6.33 -3.26 -4.09
N PHE A 101 6.83 -4.27 -3.39
CA PHE A 101 7.93 -5.08 -3.87
C PHE A 101 7.51 -6.06 -4.95
N VAL A 102 6.38 -6.75 -4.79
CA VAL A 102 5.87 -7.66 -5.83
C VAL A 102 5.47 -6.88 -7.07
N GLY A 103 4.80 -5.74 -6.90
CA GLY A 103 4.39 -4.89 -8.01
C GLY A 103 5.57 -4.33 -8.81
N LEU A 104 6.56 -3.73 -8.15
CA LEU A 104 7.79 -3.28 -8.84
C LEU A 104 8.57 -4.46 -9.45
N GLY A 105 8.64 -5.60 -8.76
CA GLY A 105 9.27 -6.80 -9.29
C GLY A 105 8.63 -7.28 -10.60
N ILE A 106 7.29 -7.25 -10.68
CA ILE A 106 6.55 -7.56 -11.91
C ILE A 106 6.95 -6.61 -13.05
N GLN A 107 7.14 -5.31 -12.80
CA GLN A 107 7.57 -4.39 -13.85
C GLN A 107 8.92 -4.73 -14.45
N PHE A 108 9.89 -5.10 -13.62
CA PHE A 108 11.17 -5.57 -14.12
C PHE A 108 11.02 -6.85 -14.95
N ILE A 109 10.21 -7.81 -14.51
CA ILE A 109 9.94 -9.02 -15.31
C ILE A 109 9.30 -8.67 -16.66
N LEU A 110 8.34 -7.74 -16.69
CA LEU A 110 7.73 -7.26 -17.94
C LEU A 110 8.77 -6.58 -18.85
N GLY A 111 9.68 -5.79 -18.28
CA GLY A 111 10.81 -5.19 -19.00
C GLY A 111 11.72 -6.22 -19.67
N ALA A 112 12.03 -7.31 -18.96
CA ALA A 112 12.81 -8.41 -19.51
C ALA A 112 12.07 -9.14 -20.63
N VAL A 113 10.76 -9.39 -20.47
CA VAL A 113 9.91 -9.98 -21.53
C VAL A 113 9.83 -9.07 -22.75
N GLY A 114 9.86 -7.75 -22.54
CA GLY A 114 9.96 -6.73 -23.60
C GLY A 114 11.34 -6.61 -24.26
N GLY A 115 12.34 -7.40 -23.83
CA GLY A 115 13.68 -7.44 -24.41
C GLY A 115 14.66 -6.38 -23.90
N VAL A 116 14.27 -5.54 -22.94
CA VAL A 116 15.16 -4.51 -22.38
C VAL A 116 15.93 -5.08 -21.19
N GLY A 117 17.25 -4.96 -21.20
CA GLY A 117 18.10 -5.30 -20.04
C GLY A 117 17.79 -6.67 -19.44
N ILE A 118 17.61 -7.70 -20.28
CA ILE A 118 16.98 -8.98 -19.90
C ILE A 118 17.53 -9.55 -18.60
N ILE A 119 18.86 -9.68 -18.49
CA ILE A 119 19.51 -10.29 -17.33
C ILE A 119 19.31 -9.43 -16.07
N SER A 120 19.58 -8.12 -16.15
CA SER A 120 19.45 -7.22 -15.00
C SER A 120 18.01 -7.15 -14.51
N ASN A 121 17.05 -7.08 -15.43
CA ASN A 121 15.63 -7.00 -15.11
C ASN A 121 15.10 -8.30 -14.50
N ILE A 122 15.54 -9.47 -14.96
CA ILE A 122 15.19 -10.75 -14.32
C ILE A 122 15.75 -10.80 -12.89
N VAL A 123 17.03 -10.47 -12.71
CA VAL A 123 17.68 -10.53 -11.40
C VAL A 123 17.00 -9.60 -10.40
N VAL A 124 16.79 -8.33 -10.79
CA VAL A 124 16.13 -7.33 -9.93
C VAL A 124 14.66 -7.71 -9.69
N GLY A 125 13.94 -8.13 -10.72
CA GLY A 125 12.53 -8.53 -10.61
C GLY A 125 12.32 -9.68 -9.64
N VAL A 126 13.12 -10.76 -9.77
CA VAL A 126 13.06 -11.91 -8.86
C VAL A 126 13.41 -11.51 -7.43
N MET A 127 14.47 -10.70 -7.23
CA MET A 127 14.87 -10.22 -5.91
C MET A 127 13.73 -9.45 -5.23
N PHE A 128 13.08 -8.53 -5.94
CA PHE A 128 11.95 -7.76 -5.43
C PHE A 128 10.75 -8.65 -5.09
N ILE A 129 10.39 -9.60 -5.96
CA ILE A 129 9.30 -10.55 -5.68
C ILE A 129 9.58 -11.35 -4.42
N VAL A 130 10.80 -11.89 -4.27
CA VAL A 130 11.19 -12.64 -3.06
C VAL A 130 11.06 -11.77 -1.81
N MET A 131 11.58 -10.54 -1.84
CA MET A 131 11.47 -9.59 -0.73
C MET A 131 10.01 -9.24 -0.38
N GLY A 132 9.13 -9.15 -1.37
CA GLY A 132 7.71 -8.88 -1.17
C GLY A 132 6.91 -10.07 -0.64
N LEU A 133 7.30 -11.30 -1.00
CA LEU A 133 6.62 -12.52 -0.55
C LEU A 133 6.97 -12.93 0.89
N VAL A 134 8.11 -12.47 1.43
CA VAL A 134 8.52 -12.81 2.81
C VAL A 134 7.45 -12.39 3.84
N PRO A 135 6.94 -11.15 3.89
CA PRO A 135 5.86 -10.79 4.81
C PRO A 135 4.56 -11.56 4.56
N VAL A 136 4.22 -11.86 3.30
CA VAL A 136 3.02 -12.65 2.95
C VAL A 136 3.10 -14.04 3.56
N TRP A 137 4.27 -14.68 3.46
CA TRP A 137 4.54 -15.97 4.10
C TRP A 137 4.33 -15.91 5.62
N PHE A 138 4.80 -14.85 6.28
CA PHE A 138 4.57 -14.68 7.73
C PHE A 138 3.08 -14.47 8.07
N VAL A 139 2.34 -13.72 7.27
CA VAL A 139 0.88 -13.52 7.48
C VAL A 139 0.12 -14.85 7.34
N ILE A 140 0.43 -15.65 6.33
CA ILE A 140 -0.21 -16.95 6.10
C ILE A 140 0.17 -17.94 7.20
N SER A 141 1.47 -18.08 7.50
CA SER A 141 1.96 -19.05 8.49
C SER A 141 1.50 -18.75 9.92
N SER A 142 1.21 -17.48 10.23
CA SER A 142 0.68 -17.07 11.53
C SER A 142 -0.85 -17.14 11.64
N LYS A 143 -1.56 -17.53 10.56
CA LYS A 143 -3.02 -17.47 10.44
C LYS A 143 -3.58 -16.05 10.67
N ALA A 144 -2.79 -15.02 10.39
CA ALA A 144 -3.17 -13.61 10.57
C ALA A 144 -3.89 -13.02 9.35
N LEU A 145 -4.37 -13.86 8.43
CA LEU A 145 -4.99 -13.39 7.19
C LEU A 145 -6.30 -12.63 7.47
N THR A 146 -7.19 -13.18 8.30
CA THR A 146 -8.44 -12.51 8.69
C THR A 146 -8.25 -11.12 9.30
N PRO A 147 -7.39 -10.93 10.33
CA PRO A 147 -7.17 -9.58 10.89
C PRO A 147 -6.53 -8.60 9.90
N THR A 148 -5.78 -9.08 8.89
CA THR A 148 -5.21 -8.19 7.87
C THR A 148 -6.20 -7.79 6.77
N LEU A 149 -7.31 -8.53 6.59
CA LEU A 149 -8.32 -8.23 5.56
C LEU A 149 -9.52 -7.49 6.12
N VAL A 150 -9.98 -7.84 7.32
CA VAL A 150 -11.16 -7.19 7.94
C VAL A 150 -10.73 -6.06 8.88
N GLY A 151 -9.51 -6.12 9.40
CA GLY A 151 -9.03 -5.23 10.46
C GLY A 151 -9.26 -5.84 11.85
N SER A 152 -8.88 -5.14 12.91
CA SER A 152 -9.07 -5.55 14.31
C SER A 152 -10.36 -5.04 14.96
N VAL A 153 -11.07 -4.11 14.32
CA VAL A 153 -12.29 -3.47 14.83
C VAL A 153 -13.37 -3.41 13.75
N ASN A 154 -14.63 -3.53 14.15
CA ASN A 154 -15.78 -3.33 13.27
C ASN A 154 -16.14 -1.83 13.13
N VAL A 155 -17.19 -1.54 12.34
CA VAL A 155 -17.68 -0.18 12.10
C VAL A 155 -18.14 0.52 13.39
N VAL A 156 -18.70 -0.22 14.33
CA VAL A 156 -19.19 0.30 15.63
C VAL A 156 -18.04 0.47 16.63
N GLY A 157 -16.84 -0.02 16.31
CA GLY A 157 -15.65 0.03 17.17
C GLY A 157 -15.48 -1.17 18.10
N ALA A 158 -16.33 -2.19 18.02
CA ALA A 158 -16.15 -3.45 18.71
C ALA A 158 -14.94 -4.20 18.14
N ARG A 159 -14.14 -4.83 19.00
CA ARG A 159 -12.93 -5.56 18.62
C ARG A 159 -13.26 -7.00 18.24
N PHE A 160 -12.60 -7.51 17.21
CA PHE A 160 -12.78 -8.89 16.78
C PHE A 160 -11.95 -9.90 17.58
N ALA A 161 -12.49 -11.11 17.72
CA ALA A 161 -11.78 -12.25 18.30
C ALA A 161 -10.82 -12.87 17.28
N TYR A 162 -9.55 -12.96 17.65
CA TYR A 162 -8.58 -13.76 16.90
C TYR A 162 -7.93 -14.80 17.80
N GLU A 163 -7.98 -16.06 17.37
CA GLU A 163 -7.33 -17.16 18.07
C GLU A 163 -5.81 -17.20 17.76
N GLY A 164 -5.00 -17.56 18.77
CA GLY A 164 -3.64 -18.04 18.56
C GLY A 164 -2.54 -17.00 18.28
N LYS A 165 -1.60 -17.36 17.39
CA LYS A 165 -0.31 -16.66 17.14
C LYS A 165 -0.44 -15.33 16.38
N ALA A 166 -1.54 -15.10 15.67
CA ALA A 166 -1.85 -13.83 15.00
C ALA A 166 -1.80 -12.63 15.97
N ARG A 167 -2.04 -12.90 17.26
CA ARG A 167 -2.05 -11.94 18.37
C ARG A 167 -0.70 -11.28 18.66
N ARG A 168 0.44 -11.91 18.32
CA ARG A 168 1.79 -11.40 18.66
C ARG A 168 2.42 -10.51 17.59
N TYR A 169 2.11 -10.70 16.32
CA TYR A 169 2.84 -10.05 15.22
C TYR A 169 2.47 -8.57 15.00
N PHE A 170 1.30 -8.14 15.46
CA PHE A 170 0.80 -6.77 15.25
C PHE A 170 0.92 -5.86 16.49
N GLY A 171 1.66 -6.27 17.53
CA GLY A 171 1.83 -5.45 18.73
C GLY A 171 0.52 -5.10 19.44
N LEU A 172 -0.55 -5.86 19.18
CA LEU A 172 -1.83 -5.74 19.87
C LEU A 172 -1.64 -6.31 21.29
N THR A 173 -1.05 -5.50 22.16
CA THR A 173 -0.96 -5.80 23.60
C THR A 173 -2.36 -6.07 24.16
N PRO A 174 -2.50 -7.07 25.04
CA PRO A 174 -3.79 -7.43 25.62
C PRO A 174 -4.25 -6.30 26.53
N THR A 175 -5.19 -5.49 26.08
CA THR A 175 -6.17 -4.93 27.01
C THR A 175 -7.21 -6.01 27.19
N GLU A 176 -7.36 -6.53 28.40
CA GLU A 176 -8.54 -7.28 28.82
C GLU A 176 -9.79 -6.55 28.31
N ALA A 177 -10.43 -7.06 27.26
CA ALA A 177 -11.69 -6.59 26.74
C ALA A 177 -12.50 -7.88 26.52
N GLU A 178 -13.48 -8.18 27.37
CA GLU A 178 -14.83 -7.58 27.34
C GLU A 178 -15.45 -7.86 25.97
N GLU A 179 -16.22 -8.94 25.94
CA GLU A 179 -17.04 -9.48 24.84
C GLU A 179 -16.41 -9.50 23.44
N VAL A 180 -15.77 -10.63 23.14
CA VAL A 180 -15.04 -10.83 21.89
C VAL A 180 -15.98 -11.40 20.82
N THR A 181 -16.19 -10.67 19.72
CA THR A 181 -17.14 -11.05 18.65
C THR A 181 -16.42 -11.53 17.39
N ALA A 182 -16.97 -12.53 16.70
CA ALA A 182 -16.46 -12.99 15.42
C ALA A 182 -16.90 -12.02 14.29
N PRO A 183 -16.07 -11.81 13.25
CA PRO A 183 -16.43 -10.93 12.13
C PRO A 183 -17.64 -11.48 11.35
N THR A 184 -18.63 -10.62 11.13
CA THR A 184 -19.85 -10.97 10.40
C THR A 184 -19.65 -10.82 8.88
N PRO A 185 -20.50 -11.45 8.04
CA PRO A 185 -20.43 -11.26 6.58
C PRO A 185 -20.53 -9.78 6.15
N THR A 186 -21.27 -8.96 6.91
CA THR A 186 -21.40 -7.53 6.66
C THR A 186 -20.08 -6.79 6.89
N ASP A 187 -19.32 -7.15 7.92
CA ASP A 187 -17.99 -6.56 8.18
C ASP A 187 -17.02 -6.83 7.02
N TRP A 188 -17.04 -8.05 6.48
CA TRP A 188 -16.26 -8.42 5.30
C TRP A 188 -16.66 -7.60 4.07
N ALA A 189 -17.96 -7.51 3.79
CA ALA A 189 -18.47 -6.77 2.63
C ALA A 189 -18.06 -5.29 2.69
N ILE A 190 -18.15 -4.67 3.87
CA ILE A 190 -17.76 -3.27 4.06
C ILE A 190 -16.24 -3.10 3.92
N ALA A 191 -15.44 -3.94 4.59
CA ALA A 191 -13.98 -3.84 4.54
C ALA A 191 -13.44 -4.00 3.12
N LEU A 192 -13.88 -5.04 2.41
CA LEU A 192 -13.43 -5.33 1.04
C LEU A 192 -14.02 -4.34 0.03
N GLY A 193 -15.30 -3.99 0.16
CA GLY A 193 -15.95 -3.02 -0.72
C GLY A 193 -15.28 -1.65 -0.64
N LEU A 194 -14.99 -1.17 0.57
CA LEU A 194 -14.27 0.07 0.80
C LEU A 194 -12.86 0.03 0.20
N TRP A 195 -12.14 -1.07 0.42
CA TRP A 195 -10.81 -1.27 -0.15
C TRP A 195 -10.82 -1.20 -1.68
N VAL A 196 -11.70 -1.96 -2.34
CA VAL A 196 -11.82 -1.97 -3.81
C VAL A 196 -12.14 -0.58 -4.35
N LEU A 197 -13.14 0.10 -3.76
CA LEU A 197 -13.53 1.44 -4.21
C LEU A 197 -12.41 2.47 -4.03
N SER A 198 -11.68 2.39 -2.91
CA SER A 198 -10.58 3.32 -2.61
C SER A 198 -9.39 3.10 -3.55
N VAL A 199 -9.02 1.83 -3.79
CA VAL A 199 -7.96 1.47 -4.73
C VAL A 199 -8.34 1.88 -6.16
N ALA A 200 -9.58 1.63 -6.58
CA ALA A 200 -10.05 2.03 -7.90
C ALA A 200 -9.98 3.55 -8.09
N LEU A 201 -10.45 4.32 -7.10
CA LEU A 201 -10.37 5.79 -7.12
C LEU A 201 -8.92 6.28 -7.20
N GLY A 202 -8.05 5.79 -6.31
CA GLY A 202 -6.64 6.18 -6.29
C GLY A 202 -5.90 5.82 -7.59
N SER A 203 -6.18 4.64 -8.13
CA SER A 203 -5.60 4.19 -9.41
C SER A 203 -6.05 5.07 -10.57
N TRP A 204 -7.35 5.37 -10.67
CA TRP A 204 -7.88 6.25 -11.70
C TRP A 204 -7.27 7.66 -11.64
N LEU A 205 -7.16 8.24 -10.44
CA LEU A 205 -6.51 9.53 -10.23
C LEU A 205 -5.03 9.49 -10.62
N SER A 206 -4.32 8.41 -10.32
CA SER A 206 -2.91 8.27 -10.67
C SER A 206 -2.69 8.24 -12.17
N VAL A 207 -3.47 7.43 -12.89
CA VAL A 207 -3.34 7.33 -14.36
C VAL A 207 -3.68 8.66 -15.02
N THR A 208 -4.74 9.34 -14.58
CA THR A 208 -5.11 10.64 -15.15
C THR A 208 -4.05 11.70 -14.88
N ALA A 209 -3.51 11.78 -13.65
CA ALA A 209 -2.45 12.72 -13.30
C ALA A 209 -1.13 12.42 -14.02
N PHE A 210 -0.75 11.15 -14.14
CA PHE A 210 0.46 10.73 -14.86
C PHE A 210 0.38 11.09 -16.34
N ASN A 211 -0.74 10.78 -16.99
CA ASN A 211 -0.94 11.10 -18.41
C ASN A 211 -0.97 12.61 -18.67
N ALA A 212 -1.58 13.40 -17.76
CA ALA A 212 -1.58 14.85 -17.89
C ALA A 212 -0.16 15.44 -17.92
N LEU A 213 0.72 14.97 -17.03
CA LEU A 213 2.13 15.38 -17.00
C LEU A 213 2.96 14.80 -18.15
N ALA A 214 2.59 13.63 -18.66
CA ALA A 214 3.27 13.05 -19.83
C ALA A 214 3.00 13.84 -21.11
N THR A 215 1.88 14.56 -21.20
CA THR A 215 1.51 15.38 -22.36
C THR A 215 1.95 16.84 -22.28
N SER A 216 2.47 17.31 -21.14
CA SER A 216 2.93 18.69 -20.95
C SER A 216 4.40 18.92 -21.34
N ALA A 217 5.15 17.85 -21.62
CA ALA A 217 6.54 17.87 -22.05
C ALA A 217 6.67 17.73 -23.58
#